data_AF-A0A5D4MDT2-F1
#
_entry.id   AF-A0A5D4MDT2-F1
#
_cell.length_a   1.000
_cell.length_b   1.000
_cell.length_c   1.000
_cell.angle_alpha   90.00
_cell.angle_beta   90.00
_cell.angle_gamma   90.00
#
_symmetry.space_group_name_H-M   'P 1'
#
loop_
_entity.id
_entity.type
_entity.pdbx_description
1 polymer ?
#
loop_
_entity_poly.entity_id
_entity_poly.type
_entity_poly.pdbx_seq_one_letter_code
_entity_poly.pdbx_strand_id
1 'polypeptide(L)' 'MKDQQFVDIALQENHSLAEVLQQIVENKREEIGSHDVTVQEVIPTGEYRYTVILNTIVTPY' A
#
# COMPACT_ATOMS: atom_id res chain seq x y z
N MET A 1 -3.89 13.32 11.34
CA MET A 1 -5.13 12.64 10.91
C MET A 1 -4.74 11.26 10.41
N LYS A 2 -5.45 10.20 10.78
CA LYS A 2 -5.20 8.87 10.21
C LYS A 2 -5.99 8.78 8.91
N ASP A 3 -5.29 8.63 7.80
CA ASP A 3 -5.90 8.45 6.48
C ASP A 3 -5.69 7.00 6.04
N GLN A 4 -6.76 6.35 5.62
CA GLN A 4 -6.72 4.98 5.12
C GLN A 4 -6.99 4.99 3.63
N GLN A 5 -6.10 4.36 2.87
CA GLN A 5 -6.22 4.24 1.43
C GLN A 5 -6.35 2.77 1.04
N PHE A 6 -7.25 2.51 0.11
CA PHE A 6 -7.48 1.19 -0.48
C PHE A 6 -6.81 1.16 -1.85
N VAL A 7 -5.93 0.19 -2.07
CA VAL A 7 -5.18 0.03 -3.32
C VAL A 7 -5.42 -1.36 -3.86
N ASP A 8 -6.13 -1.46 -4.98
CA ASP A 8 -6.33 -2.71 -5.68
C ASP A 8 -5.12 -3.01 -6.57
N ILE A 9 -4.55 -4.20 -6.41
CA ILE A 9 -3.39 -4.67 -7.15
C ILE A 9 -3.69 -6.00 -7.83
N ALA A 10 -3.15 -6.16 -9.03
CA ALA A 10 -3.06 -7.43 -9.71
C ALA A 10 -1.59 -7.88 -9.67
N LEU A 11 -1.33 -9.00 -9.02
CA LEU A 11 -0.01 -9.61 -8.96
C LEU A 11 0.26 -10.34 -10.27
N GLN A 12 1.40 -10.08 -10.89
CA GLN A 12 1.83 -10.85 -12.06
C GLN A 12 2.59 -12.10 -11.60
N GLU A 13 2.52 -13.19 -12.36
CA GLU A 13 3.11 -14.50 -11.98
C GLU A 13 4.62 -14.45 -11.67
N ASN A 14 5.33 -13.43 -12.16
CA ASN A 14 6.77 -13.24 -11.96
C ASN A 14 7.14 -12.19 -10.90
N HIS A 15 6.17 -11.63 -10.17
CA HIS A 15 6.41 -10.60 -9.16
C HIS A 15 6.02 -11.09 -7.78
N SER A 16 6.88 -10.85 -6.79
CA SER A 16 6.55 -11.17 -5.40
C SER A 16 5.59 -10.12 -4.84
N LEU A 17 4.58 -10.55 -4.10
CA LEU A 17 3.66 -9.64 -3.41
C LEU A 17 4.40 -8.63 -2.52
N ALA A 18 5.46 -9.09 -1.84
CA ALA A 18 6.30 -8.24 -1.00
C ALA A 18 6.95 -7.09 -1.78
N GLU A 19 7.46 -7.35 -2.99
CA GLU A 19 8.10 -6.33 -3.83
C GLU A 19 7.08 -5.29 -4.29
N VAL A 20 5.90 -5.73 -4.74
CA VAL A 20 4.81 -4.85 -5.16
C VAL A 20 4.32 -3.97 -4.00
N LEU A 21 4.12 -4.56 -2.82
CA LEU A 21 3.73 -3.82 -1.61
C LEU A 21 4.78 -2.78 -1.21
N GLN A 22 6.06 -3.13 -1.29
CA GLN A 22 7.14 -2.22 -0.99
C GLN A 22 7.12 -1.01 -1.94
N GLN A 23 7.02 -1.25 -3.25
CA GLN A 23 6.94 -0.16 -4.23
C GLN A 23 5.73 0.76 -3.99
N ILE A 24 4.58 0.20 -3.62
CA ILE A 24 3.38 0.98 -3.30
C ILE A 24 3.61 1.90 -2.09
N VAL A 25 4.22 1.36 -1.03
CA VAL A 25 4.55 2.14 0.16
C VAL A 25 5.56 3.23 -0.17
N GLU A 26 6.64 2.92 -0.91
CA GLU A 26 7.68 3.88 -1.28
C GLU A 26 7.12 5.00 -2.15
N ASN A 27 6.38 4.67 -3.22
CA ASN A 27 5.72 5.66 -4.07
C ASN A 27 4.78 6.56 -3.26
N LYS A 28 4.03 5.99 -2.30
CA LYS A 28 3.10 6.76 -1.49
C LYS A 28 3.82 7.70 -0.53
N ARG A 29 4.95 7.27 0.06
CA ARG A 29 5.79 8.11 0.92
C ARG A 29 6.34 9.31 0.15
N GLU A 30 6.78 9.11 -1.08
CA GLU A 30 7.24 10.18 -1.96
C GLU A 30 6.11 11.15 -2.33
N GLU A 31 4.91 10.63 -2.66
CA GLU A 31 3.75 11.45 -3.04
C GLU A 31 3.32 12.41 -1.92
N ILE A 32 3.26 11.94 -0.68
CA ILE A 32 2.78 12.73 0.46
C ILE A 32 3.90 13.42 1.25
N GLY A 33 5.16 13.14 0.91
CA GLY A 33 6.34 13.64 1.64
C GLY A 33 6.41 13.17 3.11
N SER A 34 5.83 12.03 3.44
CA SER A 34 5.79 11.48 4.81
C SER A 34 6.25 10.03 4.83
N HIS A 35 7.03 9.68 5.85
CA HIS A 35 7.52 8.32 6.05
C HIS A 35 6.51 7.41 6.76
N ASP A 36 5.46 8.00 7.33
CA ASP A 36 4.43 7.31 8.10
C ASP A 36 3.34 6.66 7.22
N VAL A 37 3.78 5.95 6.18
CA VAL A 37 2.92 5.05 5.38
C VAL A 37 3.27 3.62 5.73
N THR A 38 2.25 2.85 6.13
CA THR A 38 2.38 1.42 6.45
C THR A 38 1.25 0.61 5.81
N VAL A 39 1.55 -0.64 5.45
CA VAL A 39 0.50 -1.61 5.09
C VAL A 39 -0.19 -2.05 6.36
N GLN A 40 -1.51 -1.86 6.41
CA GLN A 40 -2.35 -2.31 7.51
C GLN A 40 -2.84 -3.73 7.26
N GLU A 41 -3.36 -3.99 6.06
CA GLU A 41 -3.95 -5.29 5.71
C GLU A 41 -3.84 -5.55 4.21
N VAL A 42 -3.82 -6.84 3.83
CA VAL A 42 -3.85 -7.28 2.44
C VAL A 42 -4.94 -8.33 2.30
N ILE A 43 -5.97 -8.02 1.52
CA ILE A 43 -7.16 -8.85 1.35
C ILE A 43 -7.11 -9.48 -0.04
N PRO A 44 -7.05 -10.83 -0.17
CA PRO A 44 -7.16 -11.48 -1.47
C PRO A 44 -8.61 -11.37 -1.98
N THR A 45 -8.80 -10.81 -3.17
CA THR A 45 -10.12 -10.59 -3.79
C THR A 45 -10.36 -11.46 -5.03
N GLY A 46 -9.34 -12.19 -5.50
CA GLY A 46 -9.45 -13.11 -6.62
C GLY A 46 -8.12 -13.77 -6.97
N GLU A 47 -8.10 -14.49 -8.09
CA GLU A 47 -6.86 -15.10 -8.61
C GLU A 47 -5.84 -13.99 -8.93
N TYR A 48 -4.75 -13.97 -8.18
CA TYR A 48 -3.70 -12.94 -8.22
C TYR A 48 -4.19 -11.50 -8.01
N ARG A 49 -5.33 -11.30 -7.34
CA ARG A 49 -5.85 -9.95 -7.05
C ARG A 49 -5.92 -9.72 -5.55
N TYR A 50 -5.44 -8.56 -5.13
CA TYR A 50 -5.39 -8.18 -3.73
C TYR A 50 -5.83 -6.74 -3.56
N THR A 51 -6.57 -6.46 -2.50
CA THR A 51 -6.83 -5.11 -2.03
C THR A 51 -5.92 -4.86 -0.83
N VAL A 52 -5.05 -3.88 -0.96
CA VAL A 52 -4.08 -3.48 0.06
C VAL A 52 -4.63 -2.26 0.78
N ILE A 53 -4.76 -2.35 2.09
CA ILE A 53 -5.15 -1.22 2.94
C ILE A 53 -3.87 -0.58 3.47
N LEU A 54 -3.61 0.65 3.04
CA LEU A 54 -2.52 1.47 3.54
C LEU A 54 -3.05 2.39 4.63
N ASN A 55 -2.32 2.48 5.73
CA ASN A 55 -2.56 3.47 6.76
C ASN A 55 -1.48 4.54 6.69
N THR A 56 -1.92 5.79 6.68
CA THR A 56 -1.07 6.96 6.57
C THR A 56 -1.27 7.82 7.81
N ILE A 57 -0.20 8.11 8.54
CA ILE A 57 -0.24 9.05 9.67
C ILE A 57 0.31 10.37 9.17
N VAL A 58 -0.59 11.28 8.82
CA VAL A 58 -0.20 12.66 8.54
C VAL A 58 -0.20 13.40 9.88
N THR A 59 0.98 13.68 10.41
CA THR A 59 1.18 14.61 11.52
C THR A 59 1.06 16.04 10.98
N PRO A 60 -0.02 16.78 11.28
CA PRO A 60 -0.05 18.20 10.97
C PRO A 60 0.96 18.90 11.88
N TYR A 61 1.90 19.63 11.28
CA TYR A 61 2.76 20.59 11.97
C TYR A 61 1.98 21.86 12.30
#